data_AF-G3GCB3-F1
#
_entry.id   AF-G3GCB3-F1
#
_cell.length_a   1.000
_cell.length_b   1.000
_cell.length_c   1.000
_cell.angle_alpha   90.00
_cell.angle_beta   90.00
_cell.angle_gamma   90.00
#
_symmetry.space_group_name_H-M   'P 1'
#
loop_
_entity.id
_entity.type
_entity.pdbx_description
1 polymer ?
#
loop_
_entity_poly.entity_id
_entity_poly.type
_entity_poly.pdbx_seq_one_letter_code
_entity_poly.pdbx_strand_id
1 'polypeptide(L)'
;MKEIKLFTIKETSCYGEEPTTTSCCAPETINESTCCSSPEVTVEKPEQKQFNLDLPVAIIGAGPVGLAAAAHLTIQKVPFIVFESGENVGHNILKWQHVQLFSPWQYDIDKAARQLLEETDWESPQDNILPTGKELVDQYLVPLSTLPVLKEAIRYNSKVISISRQQNDKMKSLHREKQPFEIYVERNHEIEIVEARAIIDATGTWGNPNPSTSN
;
A
#
# COMPACT_ATOMS: atom_id res chain seq x y z
N MET A 1 29.15 8.70 -2.39
CA MET A 1 28.32 8.02 -1.38
C MET A 1 27.54 9.06 -0.60
N LYS A 2 26.25 9.23 -0.89
CA LYS A 2 25.35 10.04 -0.07
C LYS A 2 24.67 9.10 0.92
N GLU A 3 24.89 9.32 2.21
CA GLU A 3 24.24 8.57 3.29
C GLU A 3 22.74 8.89 3.34
N ILE A 4 21.92 7.84 3.36
CA ILE A 4 20.48 7.94 3.60
C ILE A 4 20.27 7.80 5.11
N LYS A 5 19.72 8.85 5.75
CA LYS A 5 19.42 8.87 7.19
C LYS A 5 18.25 7.93 7.51
N LEU A 6 18.54 6.84 8.20
CA LEU A 6 17.58 5.97 8.89
C LEU A 6 17.02 6.70 10.13
N PHE A 7 15.70 6.66 10.32
CA PHE A 7 15.02 7.30 11.46
C PHE A 7 14.80 6.30 12.61
N THR A 8 15.06 6.78 13.84
CA THR A 8 14.68 6.16 15.11
C THR A 8 13.43 6.82 15.66
N ILE A 9 12.44 6.03 16.11
CA ILE A 9 11.16 6.49 16.65
C ILE A 9 11.31 6.77 18.15
N LYS A 10 10.82 7.91 18.63
CA LYS A 10 10.56 8.17 20.06
C LYS A 10 9.07 8.41 20.24
N GLU A 11 8.45 7.57 21.07
CA GLU A 11 7.09 7.76 21.57
C GLU A 11 7.03 8.93 22.56
N THR A 12 5.91 9.65 22.57
CA THR A 12 5.57 10.53 23.70
C THR A 12 4.06 10.45 23.96
N SER A 13 3.74 9.87 25.11
CA SER A 13 2.42 9.80 25.74
C SER A 13 2.08 11.14 26.40
N CYS A 14 0.80 11.55 26.35
CA CYS A 14 0.23 12.57 27.24
C CYS A 14 -1.22 12.22 27.58
N TYR A 15 -1.49 12.07 28.88
CA TYR A 15 -2.79 11.85 29.53
C TYR A 15 -3.33 13.15 30.16
N GLY A 16 -4.66 13.21 30.32
CA GLY A 16 -5.42 13.99 31.33
C GLY A 16 -5.80 15.43 30.93
N GLU A 17 -6.90 16.05 31.36
CA GLU A 17 -8.06 15.74 32.23
C GLU A 17 -9.06 16.93 32.09
N GLU A 18 -10.37 16.71 32.27
CA GLU A 18 -11.42 17.75 32.33
C GLU A 18 -11.50 18.40 33.73
N PRO A 19 -12.15 19.57 33.85
CA PRO A 19 -13.15 19.67 34.92
C PRO A 19 -14.46 20.41 34.57
N THR A 20 -15.44 20.05 35.39
CA THR A 20 -16.84 20.45 35.52
C THR A 20 -17.04 21.87 36.10
N THR A 21 -18.22 22.48 35.91
CA THR A 21 -19.17 22.88 37.00
C THR A 21 -20.31 23.82 36.54
N THR A 22 -21.42 23.61 37.25
CA THR A 22 -22.82 24.09 37.21
C THR A 22 -23.06 25.55 37.60
N SER A 23 -24.13 26.21 37.10
CA SER A 23 -25.01 27.11 37.90
C SER A 23 -26.29 27.56 37.15
N CYS A 24 -27.39 27.71 37.90
CA CYS A 24 -28.77 27.99 37.49
C CYS A 24 -29.24 29.43 37.84
N CYS A 25 -30.20 30.01 37.09
CA CYS A 25 -31.51 30.57 37.55
C CYS A 25 -32.14 31.67 36.62
N ALA A 26 -33.46 31.51 36.42
CA ALA A 26 -34.57 32.16 35.67
C ALA A 26 -34.79 33.71 35.84
N PRO A 27 -35.69 34.43 35.07
CA PRO A 27 -37.08 34.04 34.71
C PRO A 27 -37.68 34.45 33.33
N GLU A 28 -38.92 33.98 33.15
CA GLU A 28 -39.81 33.94 31.99
C GLU A 28 -40.21 35.29 31.37
N THR A 29 -40.43 35.29 30.04
CA THR A 29 -41.47 36.08 29.37
C THR A 29 -41.95 35.32 28.12
N ILE A 30 -43.27 35.17 28.03
CA ILE A 30 -44.04 34.59 26.94
C ILE A 30 -44.04 35.58 25.77
N ASN A 31 -43.70 35.16 24.55
CA ASN A 31 -44.19 35.85 23.35
C ASN A 31 -44.34 34.91 22.15
N GLU A 32 -45.33 35.24 21.34
CA GLU A 32 -46.11 34.40 20.44
C GLU A 32 -45.38 33.93 19.16
N SER A 33 -45.88 32.79 18.67
CA SER A 33 -45.97 32.37 17.28
C SER A 33 -44.87 32.80 16.30
N THR A 34 -43.97 31.88 16.00
CA THR A 34 -43.40 31.76 14.65
C THR A 34 -43.42 30.29 14.26
N CYS A 35 -44.44 29.92 13.49
CA CYS A 35 -44.55 28.64 12.81
C CYS A 35 -43.58 28.65 11.63
N CYS A 36 -42.33 28.24 11.85
CA CYS A 36 -41.37 27.74 10.86
C CYS A 36 -40.04 27.41 11.57
N SER A 37 -40.03 26.35 12.40
CA SER A 37 -38.79 25.75 12.87
C SER A 37 -38.57 24.49 12.08
N SER A 38 -37.74 24.61 11.04
CA SER A 38 -37.15 23.44 10.39
C SER A 38 -36.45 22.62 11.47
N PRO A 39 -36.55 21.27 11.44
CA PRO A 39 -35.78 20.47 12.38
C PRO A 39 -34.31 20.83 12.21
N GLU A 40 -33.66 21.26 13.29
CA GLU A 40 -32.21 21.32 13.36
C GLU A 40 -31.72 19.90 13.14
N VAL A 41 -31.35 19.61 11.89
CA VAL A 41 -30.53 18.46 11.55
C VAL A 41 -29.21 18.74 12.25
N THR A 42 -29.02 18.09 13.40
CA THR A 42 -27.70 17.87 13.97
C THR A 42 -26.90 17.17 12.88
N VAL A 43 -26.10 17.94 12.16
CA VAL A 43 -25.10 17.41 11.24
C VAL A 43 -24.09 16.72 12.12
N GLU A 44 -24.28 15.42 12.34
CA GLU A 44 -23.29 14.56 12.97
C GLU A 44 -22.00 14.72 12.16
N LYS A 45 -21.01 15.34 12.82
CA LYS A 45 -19.67 15.55 12.30
C LYS A 45 -19.16 14.20 11.78
N PRO A 46 -18.67 14.08 10.54
CA PRO A 46 -18.28 12.80 9.97
C PRO A 46 -17.25 12.17 10.91
N GLU A 47 -17.60 10.99 11.42
CA GLU A 47 -16.78 10.19 12.32
C GLU A 47 -15.40 10.04 11.66
N GLN A 48 -14.37 10.65 12.24
CA GLN A 48 -13.03 10.63 11.65
C GLN A 48 -12.54 9.19 11.66
N LYS A 49 -12.42 8.59 10.46
CA LYS A 49 -11.87 7.23 10.30
C LYS A 49 -10.44 7.19 10.83
N GLN A 50 -10.26 6.71 12.05
CA GLN A 50 -8.95 6.46 12.63
C GLN A 50 -8.38 5.17 12.05
N PHE A 51 -7.37 5.29 11.20
CA PHE A 51 -6.62 4.17 10.64
C PHE A 51 -5.45 3.84 11.56
N ASN A 52 -5.14 2.55 11.75
CA ASN A 52 -3.88 2.14 12.38
C ASN A 52 -2.74 2.44 11.40
N LEU A 53 -2.01 3.53 11.65
CA LEU A 53 -0.92 3.98 10.78
C LEU A 53 0.41 3.25 11.05
N ASP A 54 0.50 2.47 12.13
CA ASP A 54 1.74 1.83 12.58
C ASP A 54 2.04 0.54 11.79
N LEU A 55 1.03 -0.05 11.16
CA LEU A 55 1.18 -1.23 10.32
C LEU A 55 1.60 -0.89 8.87
N PRO A 56 2.36 -1.77 8.20
CA PRO A 56 2.80 -1.54 6.84
C PRO A 56 1.66 -1.69 5.82
N VAL A 57 1.89 -1.16 4.62
CA VAL A 57 1.15 -1.53 3.42
C VAL A 57 1.78 -2.78 2.82
N ALA A 58 1.00 -3.84 2.60
CA ALA A 58 1.48 -5.03 1.91
C ALA A 58 1.28 -4.91 0.39
N ILE A 59 2.31 -5.19 -0.37
CA ILE A 59 2.28 -5.29 -1.83
C ILE A 59 2.45 -6.77 -2.19
N ILE A 60 1.57 -7.32 -3.02
CA ILE A 60 1.61 -8.72 -3.42
C ILE A 60 2.08 -8.77 -4.88
N GLY A 61 3.31 -9.22 -5.09
CA GLY A 61 3.99 -9.30 -6.38
C GLY A 61 5.09 -8.25 -6.51
N ALA A 62 6.30 -8.68 -6.85
CA ALA A 62 7.44 -7.82 -7.20
C ALA A 62 7.63 -7.73 -8.73
N GLY A 63 6.51 -7.55 -9.45
CA GLY A 63 6.51 -7.17 -10.86
C GLY A 63 6.63 -5.65 -11.05
N PRO A 64 6.48 -5.14 -12.30
CA PRO A 64 6.57 -3.71 -12.59
C PRO A 64 5.62 -2.86 -11.75
N VAL A 65 4.36 -3.28 -11.64
CA VAL A 65 3.33 -2.55 -10.87
C VAL A 65 3.63 -2.57 -9.37
N GLY A 66 4.05 -3.71 -8.83
CA GLY A 66 4.36 -3.83 -7.40
C GLY A 66 5.58 -3.00 -7.00
N LEU A 67 6.63 -2.99 -7.83
CA LEU A 67 7.80 -2.15 -7.56
C LEU A 67 7.53 -0.66 -7.77
N ALA A 68 6.70 -0.28 -8.75
CA ALA A 68 6.24 1.09 -8.88
C ALA A 68 5.50 1.52 -7.61
N ALA A 69 4.58 0.70 -7.10
CA ALA A 69 3.90 0.97 -5.83
C ALA A 69 4.90 1.13 -4.67
N ALA A 70 5.89 0.24 -4.56
CA ALA A 70 6.95 0.34 -3.54
C ALA A 70 7.76 1.65 -3.67
N ALA A 71 8.07 2.09 -4.89
CA ALA A 71 8.78 3.35 -5.14
C ALA A 71 7.95 4.56 -4.68
N HIS A 72 6.65 4.60 -5.00
CA HIS A 72 5.74 5.64 -4.52
C HIS A 72 5.65 5.67 -2.99
N LEU A 73 5.53 4.50 -2.34
CA LEU A 73 5.48 4.41 -0.87
C LEU A 73 6.80 4.83 -0.22
N THR A 74 7.94 4.53 -0.86
CA THR A 74 9.27 4.98 -0.44
C THR A 74 9.35 6.50 -0.42
N ILE A 75 8.96 7.16 -1.50
CA ILE A 75 8.97 8.64 -1.60
C ILE A 75 8.02 9.27 -0.58
N GLN A 76 6.86 8.65 -0.35
CA GLN A 76 5.88 9.11 0.64
C GLN A 76 6.24 8.73 2.09
N LYS A 77 7.35 7.99 2.30
CA LYS A 77 7.80 7.52 3.62
C LYS A 77 6.74 6.68 4.35
N VAL A 78 5.99 5.90 3.60
CA VAL A 78 5.01 4.96 4.13
C VAL A 78 5.68 3.59 4.29
N PRO A 79 5.63 2.96 5.48
CA PRO A 79 6.19 1.62 5.66
C PRO A 79 5.44 0.60 4.79
N PHE A 80 6.18 -0.30 4.16
CA PHE A 80 5.63 -1.33 3.28
C PHE A 80 6.42 -2.63 3.35
N ILE A 81 5.78 -3.70 2.88
CA ILE A 81 6.38 -5.03 2.68
C ILE A 81 5.94 -5.54 1.31
N VAL A 82 6.85 -6.17 0.56
CA VAL A 82 6.54 -6.75 -0.75
C VAL A 82 6.70 -8.26 -0.67
N PHE A 83 5.66 -9.01 -1.03
CA PHE A 83 5.71 -10.47 -1.12
C PHE A 83 5.82 -10.90 -2.58
N GLU A 84 6.91 -11.57 -2.93
CA GLU A 84 7.09 -12.20 -4.24
C GLU A 84 7.13 -13.72 -4.10
N SER A 85 6.25 -14.38 -4.85
CA SER A 85 6.16 -15.84 -4.88
C SER A 85 7.40 -16.51 -5.49
N GLY A 86 8.05 -15.84 -6.45
CA GLY A 86 9.25 -16.31 -7.12
C GLY A 86 10.56 -15.99 -6.40
N GLU A 87 11.65 -16.53 -6.94
CA GLU A 87 13.01 -16.34 -6.42
C GLU A 87 13.61 -14.97 -6.75
N ASN A 88 13.06 -14.27 -7.75
CA ASN A 88 13.62 -13.03 -8.30
C ASN A 88 12.50 -12.02 -8.58
N VAL A 89 12.89 -10.74 -8.67
CA VAL A 89 12.02 -9.67 -9.16
C VAL A 89 11.58 -9.96 -10.60
N GLY A 90 10.35 -9.61 -10.95
CA GLY A 90 9.83 -9.85 -12.30
C GLY A 90 9.80 -11.34 -12.69
N HIS A 91 9.65 -12.26 -11.72
CA HIS A 91 9.73 -13.71 -11.94
C HIS A 91 8.88 -14.21 -13.14
N ASN A 92 7.67 -13.66 -13.30
CA ASN A 92 6.82 -14.02 -14.45
C ASN A 92 7.32 -13.44 -15.78
N ILE A 93 7.92 -12.25 -15.78
CA ILE A 93 8.53 -11.64 -16.98
C ILE A 93 9.67 -12.52 -17.49
N LEU A 94 10.46 -13.08 -16.58
CA LEU A 94 11.59 -13.94 -16.94
C LEU A 94 11.17 -15.18 -17.76
N LYS A 95 9.92 -15.64 -17.62
CA LYS A 95 9.38 -16.76 -18.41
C LYS A 95 9.20 -16.42 -19.89
N TRP A 96 9.00 -15.15 -20.22
CA TRP A 96 8.85 -14.64 -21.59
C TRP A 96 9.90 -13.58 -21.93
N GLN A 97 11.05 -13.60 -21.25
CA GLN A 97 12.10 -12.57 -21.34
C GLN A 97 12.58 -12.23 -22.77
N HIS A 98 12.41 -13.15 -23.72
CA HIS A 98 12.79 -12.98 -25.13
C HIS A 98 11.78 -12.15 -25.94
N VAL A 99 10.59 -11.90 -25.40
CA VAL A 99 9.52 -11.15 -26.07
C VAL A 99 9.82 -9.65 -25.99
N GLN A 100 9.75 -8.97 -27.12
CA GLN A 100 9.82 -7.51 -27.21
C GLN A 100 8.48 -6.90 -26.79
N LEU A 101 8.54 -5.87 -25.94
CA LEU A 101 7.37 -5.09 -25.53
C LEU A 101 6.88 -4.20 -26.68
N PHE A 102 5.61 -3.84 -26.61
CA PHE A 102 4.97 -2.94 -27.58
C PHE A 102 5.08 -1.46 -27.19
N SER A 103 5.59 -1.19 -25.99
CA SER A 103 5.75 0.14 -25.42
C SER A 103 7.24 0.48 -25.32
N PRO A 104 7.65 1.73 -25.63
CA PRO A 104 9.02 2.17 -25.38
C PRO A 104 9.25 2.54 -23.90
N TRP A 105 10.52 2.59 -23.51
CA TRP A 105 10.97 2.83 -22.12
C TRP A 105 10.30 4.01 -21.40
N GLN A 106 9.99 5.10 -22.10
CA GLN A 106 9.29 6.25 -21.51
C GLN A 106 7.91 5.92 -20.91
N TYR A 107 7.28 4.81 -21.32
CA TYR A 107 6.00 4.35 -20.79
C TYR A 107 6.12 3.14 -19.86
N ASP A 108 7.23 2.39 -19.94
CA ASP A 108 7.45 1.19 -19.12
C ASP A 108 8.09 1.49 -17.76
N ILE A 109 8.77 2.64 -17.62
CA ILE A 109 9.40 3.07 -16.38
C ILE A 109 8.47 4.02 -15.63
N ASP A 110 8.10 3.67 -14.40
CA ASP A 110 7.32 4.56 -13.53
C ASP A 110 8.15 5.78 -13.10
N LYS A 111 7.49 6.93 -12.95
CA LYS A 111 8.16 8.20 -12.63
C LYS A 111 8.80 8.21 -11.24
N ALA A 112 8.15 7.62 -10.24
CA ALA A 112 8.68 7.54 -8.88
C ALA A 112 9.88 6.57 -8.84
N ALA A 113 9.78 5.46 -9.57
CA ALA A 113 10.88 4.52 -9.72
C ALA A 113 12.09 5.15 -10.44
N ARG A 114 11.86 5.87 -11.55
CA ARG A 114 12.90 6.64 -12.26
C ARG A 114 13.58 7.64 -11.33
N GLN A 115 12.79 8.41 -10.58
CA GLN A 115 13.31 9.39 -9.63
C GLN A 115 14.26 8.74 -8.60
N LEU A 116 13.89 7.60 -8.02
CA LEU A 116 14.75 6.90 -7.06
C LEU A 116 16.03 6.34 -7.69
N LEU A 117 15.94 5.84 -8.92
CA LEU A 117 17.10 5.30 -9.64
C LEU A 117 18.08 6.40 -10.05
N GLU A 118 17.60 7.56 -10.48
CA GLU A 118 18.41 8.73 -10.85
C GLU A 118 19.19 9.34 -9.65
N GLU A 119 18.84 8.97 -8.42
CA GLU A 119 19.63 9.32 -7.23
C GLU A 119 20.89 8.41 -7.05
N THR A 120 21.04 7.40 -7.90
CA THR A 120 22.15 6.44 -7.92
C THR A 120 22.97 6.55 -9.20
N ASP A 121 23.94 5.65 -9.40
CA ASP A 121 24.74 5.56 -10.63
C ASP A 121 24.01 4.77 -11.74
N TRP A 122 22.68 4.70 -11.69
CA TRP A 122 21.87 3.99 -12.70
C TRP A 122 21.85 4.76 -14.02
N GLU A 123 22.19 4.06 -15.11
CA GLU A 123 22.11 4.61 -16.46
C GLU A 123 20.73 4.35 -17.07
N SER A 124 20.00 5.42 -17.34
CA SER A 124 18.68 5.30 -17.96
C SER A 124 18.78 4.83 -19.41
N PRO A 125 17.96 3.84 -19.82
CA PRO A 125 17.91 3.43 -21.21
C PRO A 125 17.30 4.53 -22.11
N GLN A 126 17.51 4.42 -23.41
CA GLN A 126 16.97 5.38 -24.37
C GLN A 126 15.44 5.30 -24.43
N ASP A 127 14.78 6.41 -24.11
CA ASP A 127 13.33 6.52 -23.90
C ASP A 127 12.45 5.99 -25.05
N ASN A 128 12.94 6.03 -26.29
CA ASN A 128 12.20 5.65 -27.50
C ASN A 128 12.45 4.21 -27.98
N ILE A 129 13.28 3.43 -27.28
CA ILE A 129 13.57 2.04 -27.63
C ILE A 129 12.54 1.11 -26.99
N LEU A 130 12.15 0.07 -27.73
CA LEU A 130 11.29 -1.01 -27.25
C LEU A 130 12.14 -2.09 -26.56
N PRO A 131 12.02 -2.28 -25.23
CA PRO A 131 12.77 -3.31 -24.54
C PRO A 131 12.20 -4.70 -24.78
N THR A 132 13.04 -5.70 -24.58
CA THR A 132 12.63 -7.08 -24.31
C THR A 132 12.25 -7.25 -22.84
N GLY A 133 11.51 -8.30 -22.51
CA GLY A 133 11.22 -8.65 -21.12
C GLY A 133 12.50 -8.84 -20.29
N LYS A 134 13.58 -9.35 -20.91
CA LYS A 134 14.90 -9.46 -20.27
C LYS A 134 15.46 -8.10 -19.92
N GLU A 135 15.47 -7.17 -20.87
CA GLU A 135 15.97 -5.81 -20.65
C GLU A 135 15.14 -5.07 -19.61
N LEU A 136 13.81 -5.24 -19.61
CA LEU A 136 12.92 -4.69 -18.58
C LEU A 136 13.33 -5.15 -17.18
N VAL A 137 13.66 -6.43 -17.01
CA VAL A 137 14.11 -6.95 -15.71
C VAL A 137 15.50 -6.44 -15.38
N ASP A 138 16.46 -6.62 -16.28
CA ASP A 138 17.89 -6.36 -16.01
C ASP A 138 18.22 -4.87 -15.86
N GLN A 139 17.62 -4.01 -16.69
CA GLN A 139 17.95 -2.59 -16.74
C GLN A 139 17.04 -1.74 -15.87
N TYR A 140 15.89 -2.25 -15.41
CA TYR A 140 14.94 -1.48 -14.61
C TYR A 140 14.56 -2.17 -13.30
N LEU A 141 13.94 -3.35 -13.33
CA LEU A 141 13.39 -3.96 -12.11
C LEU A 141 14.47 -4.43 -11.13
N VAL A 142 15.56 -5.03 -11.63
CA VAL A 142 16.69 -5.47 -10.80
C VAL A 142 17.35 -4.27 -10.12
N PRO A 143 17.82 -3.22 -10.83
CA PRO A 143 18.39 -2.03 -10.19
C PRO A 143 17.48 -1.44 -9.12
N LEU A 144 16.18 -1.32 -9.42
CA LEU A 144 15.20 -0.77 -8.48
C LEU A 144 15.06 -1.63 -7.22
N SER A 145 14.96 -2.95 -7.38
CA SER A 145 14.85 -3.88 -6.26
C SER A 145 16.11 -3.92 -5.37
N THR A 146 17.27 -3.53 -5.89
CA THR A 146 18.54 -3.53 -5.14
C THR A 146 18.74 -2.28 -4.29
N LEU A 147 17.92 -1.23 -4.48
CA LEU A 147 17.95 -0.06 -3.61
C LEU A 147 17.73 -0.48 -2.15
N PRO A 148 18.49 0.03 -1.17
CA PRO A 148 18.48 -0.48 0.20
C PRO A 148 17.08 -0.62 0.81
N VAL A 149 16.24 0.41 0.66
CA VAL A 149 14.87 0.44 1.21
C VAL A 149 13.99 -0.66 0.59
N LEU A 150 14.08 -0.88 -0.72
CA LEU A 150 13.29 -1.90 -1.40
C LEU A 150 13.84 -3.30 -1.12
N LYS A 151 15.16 -3.45 -1.14
CA LYS A 151 15.85 -4.71 -0.86
C LYS A 151 15.50 -5.29 0.51
N GLU A 152 15.36 -4.42 1.52
CA GLU A 152 14.97 -4.83 2.87
C GLU A 152 13.47 -5.18 2.98
N ALA A 153 12.63 -4.56 2.15
CA ALA A 153 11.18 -4.74 2.17
C ALA A 153 10.68 -5.93 1.33
N ILE A 154 11.45 -6.38 0.32
CA ILE A 154 11.04 -7.47 -0.57
C ILE A 154 11.38 -8.83 0.04
N ARG A 155 10.35 -9.68 0.17
CA ARG A 155 10.47 -11.09 0.54
C ARG A 155 10.22 -11.97 -0.67
N TYR A 156 11.26 -12.59 -1.18
CA TYR A 156 11.19 -13.62 -2.21
C TYR A 156 10.74 -14.97 -1.65
N ASN A 157 10.34 -15.89 -2.53
CA ASN A 157 9.84 -17.23 -2.17
C ASN A 157 8.71 -17.18 -1.12
N SER A 158 7.89 -16.13 -1.18
CA SER A 158 6.88 -15.79 -0.19
C SER A 158 5.53 -15.70 -0.90
N LYS A 159 4.81 -16.82 -0.94
CA LYS A 159 3.54 -16.92 -1.66
C LYS A 159 2.39 -16.56 -0.73
N VAL A 160 1.66 -15.48 -1.03
CA VAL A 160 0.42 -15.18 -0.34
C VAL A 160 -0.65 -16.19 -0.75
N ILE A 161 -1.18 -16.94 0.22
CA ILE A 161 -2.18 -18.01 -0.02
C ILE A 161 -3.58 -17.60 0.41
N SER A 162 -3.71 -16.66 1.35
CA SER A 162 -4.99 -16.16 1.83
C SER A 162 -4.85 -14.78 2.46
N ILE A 163 -5.93 -14.02 2.41
CA ILE A 163 -6.06 -12.70 3.02
C ILE A 163 -7.40 -12.65 3.75
N SER A 164 -7.37 -12.33 5.03
CA SER A 164 -8.56 -12.06 5.85
C SER A 164 -8.45 -10.69 6.52
N ARG A 165 -9.52 -10.26 7.18
CA ARG A 165 -9.47 -9.18 8.16
C ARG A 165 -9.52 -9.78 9.55
N GLN A 166 -8.77 -9.19 10.48
CA GLN A 166 -8.78 -9.60 11.88
C GLN A 166 -10.21 -9.48 12.46
N GLN A 167 -10.59 -10.45 13.31
CA GLN A 167 -11.89 -10.51 14.01
C GLN A 167 -13.13 -10.50 13.09
N ASN A 168 -13.07 -11.23 11.97
CA ASN A 168 -14.16 -11.33 11.01
C ASN A 168 -15.32 -12.24 11.54
N ASP A 169 -16.15 -11.71 12.44
CA ASP A 169 -17.49 -12.28 12.69
C ASP A 169 -18.40 -11.86 11.51
N LYS A 170 -18.84 -12.83 10.69
CA LYS A 170 -19.71 -12.59 9.52
C LYS A 170 -20.99 -11.82 9.85
N MET A 171 -21.36 -11.74 11.12
CA MET A 171 -22.58 -11.08 11.62
C MET A 171 -22.35 -9.63 12.10
N LYS A 172 -21.11 -9.11 12.13
CA LYS A 172 -20.81 -7.77 12.65
C LYS A 172 -20.04 -6.93 11.63
N SER A 173 -20.66 -5.84 11.18
CA SER A 173 -20.08 -4.89 10.20
C SER A 173 -19.44 -3.65 10.84
N LEU A 174 -19.68 -3.40 12.13
CA LEU A 174 -19.15 -2.22 12.82
C LEU A 174 -17.61 -2.29 12.91
N HIS A 175 -16.93 -1.25 12.43
CA HIS A 175 -15.46 -1.06 12.46
C HIS A 175 -14.62 -1.96 11.53
N ARG A 176 -15.24 -2.66 10.56
CA ARG A 176 -14.53 -3.57 9.64
C ARG A 176 -13.41 -2.89 8.84
N GLU A 177 -13.60 -1.64 8.46
CA GLU A 177 -12.63 -0.82 7.73
C GLU A 177 -11.41 -0.41 8.57
N LYS A 178 -11.51 -0.49 9.90
CA LYS A 178 -10.45 -0.12 10.85
C LYS A 178 -9.58 -1.31 11.27
N GLN A 179 -10.05 -2.55 11.04
CA GLN A 179 -9.30 -3.76 11.39
C GLN A 179 -8.17 -4.04 10.39
N PRO A 180 -6.98 -4.48 10.86
CA PRO A 180 -5.90 -4.85 9.97
C PRO A 180 -6.25 -6.09 9.15
N PHE A 181 -5.56 -6.23 8.02
CA PHE A 181 -5.55 -7.45 7.25
C PHE A 181 -4.60 -8.45 7.88
N GLU A 182 -4.99 -9.72 7.89
CA GLU A 182 -4.12 -10.86 8.18
C GLU A 182 -3.79 -11.54 6.84
N ILE A 183 -2.49 -11.59 6.52
CA ILE A 183 -1.97 -12.14 5.27
C ILE A 183 -1.28 -13.45 5.60
N TYR A 184 -1.80 -14.55 5.08
CA TYR A 184 -1.21 -15.87 5.22
C TYR A 184 -0.20 -16.07 4.09
N VAL A 185 1.06 -16.21 4.46
CA VAL A 185 2.18 -16.33 3.53
C VAL A 185 2.82 -17.70 3.71
N GLU A 186 2.87 -18.48 2.63
CA GLU A 186 3.61 -19.73 2.57
C GLU A 186 5.06 -19.45 2.16
N ARG A 187 6.00 -19.91 2.98
CA ARG A 187 7.45 -19.84 2.73
C ARG A 187 8.13 -21.06 3.33
N ASN A 188 8.96 -21.76 2.56
CA ASN A 188 9.64 -22.98 3.01
C ASN A 188 8.70 -24.06 3.60
N HIS A 189 7.48 -24.19 3.07
CA HIS A 189 6.42 -25.07 3.58
C HIS A 189 5.87 -24.72 4.97
N GLU A 190 6.23 -23.54 5.50
CA GLU A 190 5.65 -22.98 6.71
C GLU A 190 4.70 -21.84 6.36
N ILE A 191 3.67 -21.65 7.17
CA ILE A 191 2.70 -20.56 7.01
C ILE A 191 2.99 -19.52 8.10
N GLU A 192 3.36 -18.31 7.68
CA GLU A 192 3.44 -17.14 8.55
C GLU A 192 2.19 -16.26 8.36
N ILE A 193 1.81 -15.54 9.41
CA ILE A 193 0.74 -14.53 9.37
C ILE A 193 1.39 -13.17 9.52
N VAL A 194 1.14 -12.28 8.56
CA VAL A 194 1.62 -10.89 8.59
C VAL A 194 0.44 -9.94 8.60
N GLU A 195 0.47 -8.96 9.51
CA GLU A 195 -0.54 -7.92 9.58
C GLU A 195 -0.20 -6.72 8.70
N ALA A 196 -1.20 -6.16 8.03
CA ALA A 196 -1.05 -4.96 7.21
C ALA A 196 -2.27 -4.04 7.32
N ARG A 197 -2.07 -2.73 7.26
CA ARG A 197 -3.19 -1.76 7.26
C ARG A 197 -3.92 -1.68 5.91
N ALA A 198 -3.20 -2.00 4.83
CA ALA A 198 -3.70 -1.95 3.47
C ALA A 198 -2.95 -2.95 2.60
N ILE A 199 -3.59 -3.34 1.48
CA ILE A 199 -3.05 -4.30 0.52
C ILE A 199 -3.12 -3.69 -0.88
N ILE A 200 -2.03 -3.83 -1.62
CA ILE A 200 -1.93 -3.56 -3.05
C ILE A 200 -1.71 -4.91 -3.74
N ASP A 201 -2.72 -5.38 -4.47
CA ASP A 201 -2.58 -6.59 -5.29
C ASP A 201 -1.92 -6.23 -6.63
N ALA A 202 -0.72 -6.76 -6.83
CA ALA A 202 0.08 -6.62 -8.04
C ALA A 202 0.54 -8.00 -8.57
N THR A 203 -0.23 -9.06 -8.30
CA THR A 203 0.08 -10.45 -8.69
C THR A 203 0.12 -10.65 -10.21
N GLY A 204 -0.54 -9.76 -10.95
CA GLY A 204 -0.67 -9.84 -12.40
C GLY A 204 -1.56 -11.00 -12.85
N THR A 205 -1.67 -11.19 -14.17
CA THR A 205 -2.58 -12.20 -14.75
C THR A 205 -1.86 -13.45 -15.26
N TRP A 206 -0.53 -13.48 -15.27
CA TRP A 206 0.23 -14.58 -15.89
C TRP A 206 0.02 -15.94 -15.20
N GLY A 207 -0.07 -15.96 -13.86
CA GLY A 207 -0.28 -17.19 -13.09
C GLY A 207 -1.73 -17.67 -13.07
N ASN A 208 -2.68 -16.78 -13.36
CA ASN A 208 -4.12 -17.05 -13.41
C ASN A 208 -4.68 -16.38 -14.68
N PRO A 209 -4.37 -16.92 -15.88
CA PRO A 209 -4.85 -16.33 -17.11
C PRO A 209 -6.37 -16.38 -17.13
N ASN A 210 -7.00 -15.26 -17.51
CA ASN A 210 -8.45 -15.23 -17.65
C ASN A 210 -8.81 -16.11 -18.86
N PRO A 211 -9.56 -17.22 -18.69
CA PRO A 211 -9.86 -18.10 -19.81
C PRO A 211 -10.64 -17.32 -20.86
N SER A 212 -10.20 -17.42 -22.11
CA SER A 212 -10.87 -16.76 -23.24
C SER A 212 -12.20 -17.46 -23.51
N THR A 213 -13.27 -17.05 -22.83
CA THR A 213 -14.62 -17.29 -23.34
C THR A 213 -14.89 -16.26 -24.43
N SER A 214 -14.62 -16.64 -25.68
CA SER A 214 -15.09 -15.92 -26.85
C SER A 214 -16.60 -16.10 -26.98
N ASN A 215 -17.37 -15.01 -26.99
CA ASN A 215 -18.74 -14.97 -27.50
C ASN A 215 -18.73 -14.65 -29.00
#